data_AF-A0A2E9AFH7-F1
#
_entry.id   AF-A0A2E9AFH7-F1
#
_cell.length_a   1.000
_cell.length_b   1.000
_cell.length_c   1.000
_cell.angle_alpha   90.00
_cell.angle_beta   90.00
_cell.angle_gamma   90.00
#
_symmetry.space_group_name_H-M   'P 1'
#
loop_
_entity.id
_entity.type
_entity.pdbx_description
1 polymer ?
#
loop_
_entity_poly.entity_id
_entity_poly.type
_entity_poly.pdbx_seq_one_letter_code
_entity_poly.pdbx_strand_id
1 'polypeptide(L)'
;MDSEYLEGAYLLDPFYLQHRQGRASGVERLADIAPDRFRRSEYFRSYYRQTTLIDEIAIFARLSPLITLTACMGRDRSSGTRFLPREVNALKRDEATLSALMETHWRDYQPTLGTPARALPLSQRLQHALAREHDVQLSPRQAEVALYILRGHSSQSIGRALRISAQTVKVFRRQLYAKCAVSSQAQLFALLLPLLTGLSE
;
A
#
# COMPACT_ATOMS: atom_id res chain seq x y z
N MET A 1 -10.41 -13.29 6.76
CA MET A 1 -9.46 -12.18 6.52
C MET A 1 -8.86 -12.25 5.12
N ASP A 2 -8.87 -13.43 4.47
CA ASP A 2 -8.08 -13.65 3.25
C ASP A 2 -8.75 -13.23 1.92
N SER A 3 -10.09 -13.24 1.81
CA SER A 3 -10.76 -12.91 0.54
C SER A 3 -10.63 -11.44 0.16
N GLU A 4 -11.07 -10.51 1.02
CA GLU A 4 -11.09 -9.07 0.70
C GLU A 4 -9.68 -8.45 0.54
N TYR A 5 -8.67 -9.00 1.23
CA TYR A 5 -7.30 -8.52 1.07
C TYR A 5 -6.76 -8.85 -0.32
N LEU A 6 -6.93 -10.11 -0.74
CA LEU A 6 -6.53 -10.61 -2.05
C LEU A 6 -7.36 -9.99 -3.17
N GLU A 7 -8.63 -9.66 -2.90
CA GLU A 7 -9.51 -8.99 -3.84
C GLU A 7 -9.09 -7.55 -4.15
N GLY A 8 -8.18 -6.89 -3.40
CA GLY A 8 -7.66 -5.59 -3.83
C GLY A 8 -7.20 -4.65 -2.73
N ALA A 9 -7.48 -4.95 -1.46
CA ALA A 9 -7.00 -4.10 -0.37
C ALA A 9 -5.46 -4.02 -0.33
N TYR A 10 -4.76 -5.06 -0.80
CA TYR A 10 -3.30 -5.08 -0.94
C TYR A 10 -2.74 -3.92 -1.79
N LEU A 11 -3.55 -3.31 -2.68
CA LEU A 11 -3.15 -2.13 -3.46
C LEU A 11 -2.87 -0.89 -2.59
N LEU A 12 -3.35 -0.90 -1.35
CA LEU A 12 -3.12 0.12 -0.32
C LEU A 12 -2.02 -0.28 0.68
N ASP A 13 -1.51 -1.50 0.58
CA ASP A 13 -0.49 -2.04 1.50
C ASP A 13 0.86 -1.33 1.32
N PRO A 14 1.48 -0.80 2.41
CA PRO A 14 2.79 -0.16 2.32
C PRO A 14 3.91 -1.03 1.73
N PHE A 15 3.96 -2.33 2.04
CA PHE A 15 4.96 -3.25 1.49
C PHE A 15 4.74 -3.51 0.00
N TYR A 16 3.48 -3.64 -0.43
CA TYR A 16 3.15 -3.71 -1.86
C TYR A 16 3.59 -2.44 -2.61
N LEU A 17 3.41 -1.28 -1.99
CA LEU A 17 3.87 -0.02 -2.57
C LEU A 17 5.40 0.06 -2.69
N GLN A 18 6.15 -0.55 -1.77
CA GLN A 18 7.61 -0.66 -1.90
C GLN A 18 8.01 -1.49 -3.15
N HIS A 19 7.31 -2.60 -3.40
CA HIS A 19 7.52 -3.38 -4.63
C HIS A 19 7.28 -2.55 -5.88
N ARG A 20 6.15 -1.82 -5.90
CA ARG A 20 5.79 -0.94 -7.03
C ARG A 20 6.79 0.20 -7.24
N GLN A 21 7.55 0.58 -6.23
CA GLN A 21 8.63 1.56 -6.30
C GLN A 21 9.98 0.95 -6.73
N GLY A 22 10.02 -0.35 -7.01
CA GLY A 22 11.21 -1.06 -7.48
C GLY A 22 12.08 -1.64 -6.37
N ARG A 23 11.62 -1.62 -5.12
CA ARG A 23 12.32 -2.31 -4.04
C ARG A 23 12.27 -3.81 -4.28
N ALA A 24 13.43 -4.44 -4.30
CA ALA A 24 13.56 -5.86 -4.56
C ALA A 24 14.42 -6.61 -3.54
N SER A 25 15.08 -5.88 -2.65
CA SER A 25 15.81 -6.39 -1.49
C SER A 25 15.68 -5.40 -0.34
N GLY A 26 16.00 -5.81 0.88
CA GLY A 26 15.93 -4.94 2.05
C GLY A 26 15.16 -5.53 3.21
N VAL A 27 15.44 -5.00 4.39
CA VAL A 27 14.58 -5.16 5.58
C VAL A 27 13.89 -3.84 5.88
N GLU A 28 12.56 -3.84 5.85
CA GLU A 28 11.73 -2.66 6.14
C GLU A 28 10.74 -2.94 7.26
N ARG A 29 10.67 -2.02 8.22
CA ARG A 29 9.64 -2.06 9.25
C ARG A 29 8.42 -1.29 8.77
N LEU A 30 7.23 -1.82 8.99
CA LEU A 30 5.98 -1.16 8.62
C LEU A 30 5.92 0.27 9.17
N ALA A 31 6.37 0.48 10.41
CA ALA A 31 6.39 1.79 11.04
C ALA A 31 7.27 2.84 10.33
N ASP A 32 8.30 2.41 9.59
CA ASP A 32 9.26 3.28 8.91
C ASP A 32 8.76 3.70 7.51
N ILE A 33 8.03 2.81 6.83
CA ILE A 33 7.50 3.03 5.47
C ILE A 33 6.03 3.47 5.45
N ALA A 34 5.29 3.23 6.55
CA ALA A 34 3.87 3.54 6.61
C ALA A 34 3.64 5.06 6.55
N PRO A 35 2.53 5.49 5.91
CA PRO A 35 2.14 6.88 5.89
C PRO A 35 1.98 7.50 7.29
N ASP A 36 2.16 8.82 7.39
CA ASP A 36 2.16 9.55 8.65
C ASP A 36 0.84 9.47 9.43
N ARG A 37 -0.28 9.20 8.74
CA ARG A 37 -1.59 8.93 9.37
C ARG A 37 -2.11 7.53 9.06
N PHE A 38 -1.23 6.58 8.77
CA PHE A 38 -1.60 5.20 8.44
C PHE A 38 -2.50 4.57 9.51
N ARG A 39 -2.15 4.67 10.80
CA ARG A 39 -2.98 4.12 11.90
C ARG A 39 -4.38 4.75 12.03
N ARG A 40 -4.62 5.89 11.38
CA ARG A 40 -5.92 6.58 11.35
C ARG A 40 -6.67 6.36 10.02
N SER A 41 -6.08 5.68 9.05
CA SER A 41 -6.75 5.39 7.79
C SER A 41 -7.83 4.34 7.98
N GLU A 42 -8.87 4.40 7.16
CA GLU A 42 -9.90 3.35 7.15
C GLU A 42 -9.33 2.01 6.69
N TYR A 43 -8.31 2.01 5.81
CA TYR A 43 -7.55 0.81 5.47
C TYR A 43 -6.98 0.14 6.73
N PHE A 44 -6.32 0.89 7.61
CA PHE A 44 -5.76 0.33 8.83
C PHE A 44 -6.85 -0.20 9.77
N ARG A 45 -7.94 0.56 9.93
CA ARG A 45 -9.05 0.20 10.82
C ARG A 45 -9.79 -1.04 10.36
N SER A 46 -10.00 -1.16 9.05
CA SER A 46 -10.79 -2.23 8.44
C SER A 46 -9.97 -3.51 8.29
N TYR A 47 -8.68 -3.44 7.93
CA TYR A 47 -7.87 -4.61 7.64
C TYR A 47 -6.80 -4.87 8.71
N TYR A 48 -5.84 -3.96 8.85
CA TYR A 48 -4.68 -4.18 9.71
C TYR A 48 -5.02 -4.35 11.19
N ARG A 49 -6.06 -3.68 11.69
CA ARG A 49 -6.47 -3.83 13.10
C ARG A 49 -6.95 -5.25 13.40
N GLN A 50 -7.45 -5.98 12.40
CA GLN A 50 -7.94 -7.34 12.56
C GLN A 50 -6.80 -8.36 12.69
N THR A 51 -5.61 -8.08 12.16
CA THR A 51 -4.44 -9.00 12.23
C THR A 51 -3.86 -9.12 13.64
N THR A 52 -4.28 -8.27 14.58
CA THR A 52 -3.77 -8.14 15.96
C THR A 52 -2.29 -7.76 16.07
N LEU A 53 -1.60 -7.56 14.95
CA LEU A 53 -0.20 -7.16 14.90
C LEU A 53 0.00 -5.77 15.51
N ILE A 54 0.93 -5.67 16.45
CA ILE A 54 1.36 -4.41 17.05
C ILE A 54 2.56 -3.80 16.33
N ASP A 55 3.32 -4.63 15.61
CA ASP A 55 4.51 -4.27 14.85
C ASP A 55 4.81 -5.32 13.78
N GLU A 56 5.43 -4.91 12.69
CA GLU A 56 5.69 -5.79 11.55
C GLU A 56 6.95 -5.36 10.80
N ILE A 57 7.74 -6.36 10.37
CA ILE A 57 8.94 -6.19 9.56
C ILE A 57 8.83 -7.11 8.36
N ALA A 58 9.17 -6.60 7.19
CA ALA A 58 9.26 -7.37 5.95
C ALA A 58 10.71 -7.48 5.48
N ILE A 59 11.05 -8.64 4.96
CA ILE A 59 12.29 -8.89 4.21
C ILE A 59 11.90 -9.08 2.75
N PHE A 60 12.62 -8.39 1.86
CA PHE A 60 12.44 -8.47 0.42
C PHE A 60 13.55 -9.27 -0.23
N ALA A 61 13.20 -10.09 -1.22
CA ALA A 61 14.18 -10.87 -1.97
C ALA A 61 13.77 -10.97 -3.45
N ARG A 62 14.74 -10.93 -4.37
CA ARG A 62 14.46 -10.89 -5.81
C ARG A 62 14.67 -12.27 -6.42
N LEU A 63 13.59 -12.93 -6.84
CA LEU A 63 13.70 -14.20 -7.57
C LEU A 63 14.01 -14.01 -9.05
N SER A 64 13.45 -12.98 -9.68
CA SER A 64 13.65 -12.68 -11.09
C SER A 64 13.41 -11.19 -11.38
N PRO A 65 13.67 -10.70 -12.62
CA PRO A 65 13.33 -9.33 -13.00
C PRO A 65 11.84 -8.98 -12.82
N LEU A 66 10.95 -9.98 -12.77
CA LEU A 66 9.50 -9.81 -12.67
C LEU A 66 8.92 -10.26 -11.32
N ILE A 67 9.71 -10.97 -10.49
CA ILE A 67 9.22 -11.60 -9.26
C ILE A 67 10.07 -11.15 -8.09
N THR A 68 9.39 -10.62 -7.08
CA THR A 68 9.96 -10.28 -5.77
C THR A 68 9.14 -10.98 -4.70
N LEU A 69 9.82 -11.55 -3.71
CA LEU A 69 9.22 -12.14 -2.53
C LEU A 69 9.23 -11.16 -1.37
N THR A 70 8.18 -11.25 -0.56
CA THR A 70 8.11 -10.58 0.74
C THR A 70 7.92 -11.63 1.82
N ALA A 71 8.83 -11.70 2.79
CA ALA A 71 8.62 -12.44 4.02
C ALA A 71 8.27 -11.46 5.14
N CYS A 72 7.02 -11.50 5.61
CA CYS A 72 6.56 -10.66 6.71
C CYS A 72 6.68 -11.39 8.04
N MET A 73 7.23 -10.69 9.04
CA MET A 73 7.30 -11.13 10.43
C MET A 73 6.56 -10.12 11.29
N GLY A 74 5.46 -10.56 11.90
CA GLY A 74 4.65 -9.76 12.81
C GLY A 74 4.94 -10.07 14.28
N ARG A 75 4.85 -9.05 15.14
CA ARG A 75 4.60 -9.22 16.57
C ARG A 75 3.16 -8.85 16.86
N ASP A 76 2.48 -9.70 17.59
CA ASP A 76 1.12 -9.49 18.07
C ASP A 76 1.11 -9.00 19.53
N ARG A 77 -0.09 -8.91 20.14
CA ARG A 77 -0.19 -8.52 21.54
C ARG A 77 0.39 -9.54 22.52
N SER A 78 0.40 -10.83 22.17
CA SER A 78 0.97 -11.87 23.05
C SER A 78 2.49 -11.71 23.19
N SER A 79 3.14 -11.14 22.17
CA SER A 79 4.58 -10.80 22.20
C SER A 79 4.95 -9.75 23.26
N GLY A 80 3.98 -8.98 23.79
CA GLY A 80 4.17 -8.00 24.86
C GLY A 80 4.97 -6.73 24.50
N THR A 81 5.78 -6.78 23.44
CA THR A 81 6.63 -5.65 23.00
C THR A 81 6.66 -5.55 21.48
N ARG A 82 6.86 -4.33 20.97
CA ARG A 82 7.27 -4.11 19.57
C ARG A 82 8.73 -4.53 19.37
N PHE A 83 9.17 -4.65 18.11
CA PHE A 83 10.58 -4.86 17.81
C PHE A 83 11.41 -3.70 18.35
N LEU A 84 12.44 -4.05 19.11
CA LEU A 84 13.42 -3.13 19.66
C LEU A 84 14.36 -2.69 18.54
N PRO A 85 14.91 -1.46 18.59
CA PRO A 85 15.85 -0.97 17.56
C PRO A 85 17.03 -1.91 17.32
N ARG A 86 17.56 -2.55 18.37
CA ARG A 86 18.64 -3.55 18.27
C ARG A 86 18.27 -4.78 17.43
N GLU A 87 17.01 -5.23 17.50
CA GLU A 87 16.51 -6.38 16.77
C GLU A 87 16.33 -6.04 15.29
N VAL A 88 15.75 -4.86 15.02
CA VAL A 88 15.64 -4.33 13.65
C VAL A 88 17.04 -4.17 13.02
N ASN A 89 18.00 -3.65 13.77
CA ASN A 89 19.38 -3.47 13.28
C ASN A 89 20.11 -4.80 13.10
N ALA A 90 19.78 -5.84 13.87
CA ALA A 90 20.30 -7.18 13.62
C ALA A 90 19.79 -7.72 12.28
N LEU A 91 18.47 -7.67 12.05
CA LEU A 91 17.87 -8.09 10.78
C LEU A 91 18.43 -7.31 9.58
N LYS A 92 18.63 -5.99 9.72
CA LYS A 92 19.25 -5.17 8.67
C LYS A 92 20.72 -5.53 8.40
N ARG A 93 21.48 -5.94 9.42
CA ARG A 93 22.86 -6.43 9.22
C ARG A 93 22.89 -7.76 8.50
N ASP A 94 21.91 -8.62 8.77
CA ASP A 94 21.80 -9.96 8.19
C ASP A 94 20.97 -9.98 6.90
N GLU A 95 20.61 -8.81 6.35
CA GLU A 95 19.73 -8.65 5.18
C GLU A 95 20.19 -9.53 4.00
N ALA A 96 21.48 -9.49 3.67
CA ALA A 96 22.03 -10.22 2.53
C ALA A 96 21.89 -11.73 2.71
N THR A 97 22.13 -12.24 3.93
CA THR A 97 21.96 -13.65 4.25
C THR A 97 20.50 -14.06 4.18
N LEU A 98 19.60 -13.26 4.77
CA LEU A 98 18.17 -13.53 4.76
C LEU A 98 17.60 -13.52 3.33
N SER A 99 17.98 -12.54 2.52
CA SER A 99 17.57 -12.44 1.11
C SER A 99 18.08 -13.63 0.31
N ALA A 100 19.36 -14.01 0.48
CA ALA A 100 19.94 -15.17 -0.19
C ALA A 100 19.27 -16.49 0.22
N LEU A 101 18.89 -16.65 1.49
CA LEU A 101 18.13 -17.83 1.96
C LEU A 101 16.76 -17.89 1.29
N MET A 102 16.04 -16.77 1.21
CA MET A 102 14.75 -16.69 0.51
C MET A 102 14.90 -16.98 -0.99
N GLU A 103 15.89 -16.38 -1.64
CA GLU A 103 16.17 -16.60 -3.06
C GLU A 103 16.52 -18.05 -3.35
N THR A 104 17.35 -18.67 -2.50
CA THR A 104 17.75 -20.07 -2.66
C THR A 104 16.58 -21.02 -2.43
N HIS A 105 15.78 -20.79 -1.39
CA HIS A 105 14.66 -21.66 -1.04
C HIS A 105 13.55 -21.64 -2.12
N TRP A 106 13.29 -20.49 -2.73
CA TRP A 106 12.28 -20.33 -3.78
C TRP A 106 12.86 -20.21 -5.19
N ARG A 107 14.12 -20.62 -5.41
CA ARG A 107 14.78 -20.49 -6.72
C ARG A 107 14.03 -21.18 -7.87
N ASP A 108 13.36 -22.29 -7.56
CA ASP A 108 12.63 -23.12 -8.52
C ASP A 108 11.15 -22.69 -8.64
N TYR A 109 10.74 -21.64 -7.90
CA TYR A 109 9.40 -21.07 -7.99
C TYR A 109 9.24 -20.27 -9.29
N GLN A 110 8.64 -20.91 -10.29
CA GLN A 110 8.28 -20.30 -11.56
C GLN A 110 6.76 -20.27 -11.70
N PRO A 111 6.09 -19.24 -11.15
CA PRO A 111 4.66 -19.09 -11.38
C PRO A 111 4.42 -18.87 -12.87
N THR A 112 3.35 -19.45 -13.41
CA THR A 112 2.85 -19.10 -14.74
C THR A 112 2.29 -17.69 -14.67
N LEU A 113 3.17 -16.71 -14.83
CA LEU A 113 2.77 -15.32 -14.95
C LEU A 113 2.23 -15.14 -16.36
N GLY A 114 1.00 -14.65 -16.48
CA GLY A 114 0.55 -14.07 -17.73
C GLY A 114 1.53 -12.97 -18.16
N THR A 115 1.60 -12.69 -19.46
CA THR A 115 2.39 -11.56 -19.95
C THR A 115 1.98 -10.32 -19.15
N PRO A 116 2.91 -9.63 -18.46
CA PRO A 116 2.57 -8.41 -17.74
C PRO A 116 2.12 -7.40 -18.79
N ALA A 117 0.80 -7.33 -19.02
CA ALA A 117 0.22 -6.26 -19.79
C ALA A 117 0.67 -4.97 -19.09
N ARG A 118 1.08 -3.98 -19.88
CA ARG A 118 1.47 -2.66 -19.35
C ARG A 118 0.21 -1.99 -18.80
N ALA A 119 -0.21 -2.44 -17.62
CA ALA A 119 -1.42 -1.98 -16.97
C ALA A 119 -1.27 -0.49 -16.69
N LEU A 120 -2.32 0.26 -17.00
CA LEU A 120 -2.37 1.67 -16.68
C LEU A 120 -2.09 1.87 -15.18
N PRO A 121 -1.44 2.97 -14.79
CA PRO A 121 -1.30 3.35 -13.38
C PRO A 121 -2.62 3.21 -12.62
N LEU A 122 -2.54 2.75 -11.37
CA LEU A 122 -3.74 2.55 -10.54
C LEU A 122 -4.62 3.81 -10.44
N SER A 123 -4.02 5.00 -10.45
CA SER A 123 -4.76 6.26 -10.46
C SER A 123 -5.63 6.43 -11.71
N GLN A 124 -5.12 6.06 -12.89
CA GLN A 124 -5.87 6.10 -14.14
C GLN A 124 -6.94 5.02 -14.17
N ARG A 125 -6.64 3.80 -13.72
CA ARG A 125 -7.64 2.73 -13.61
C ARG A 125 -8.79 3.12 -12.67
N LEU A 126 -8.48 3.72 -11.52
CA LEU A 126 -9.46 4.25 -10.58
C LEU A 126 -10.30 5.37 -11.21
N GLN A 127 -9.67 6.28 -11.94
CA GLN A 127 -10.35 7.35 -12.66
C GLN A 127 -11.37 6.79 -13.67
N HIS A 128 -10.98 5.79 -14.45
CA HIS A 128 -11.88 5.14 -15.42
C HIS A 128 -13.02 4.38 -14.73
N ALA A 129 -12.74 3.65 -13.66
CA ALA A 129 -13.76 2.93 -12.89
C ALA A 129 -14.81 3.89 -12.31
N LEU A 130 -14.37 5.00 -11.70
CA LEU A 130 -15.27 6.04 -11.19
C LEU A 130 -16.13 6.69 -12.27
N ALA A 131 -15.55 6.97 -13.43
CA ALA A 131 -16.28 7.54 -14.56
C ALA A 131 -17.35 6.57 -15.08
N ARG A 132 -17.04 5.26 -15.13
CA ARG A 132 -17.95 4.24 -15.65
C ARG A 132 -19.08 3.89 -14.68
N GLU A 133 -18.76 3.74 -13.39
CA GLU A 133 -19.69 3.16 -12.40
C GLU A 133 -20.47 4.22 -11.62
N HIS A 134 -19.95 5.45 -11.54
CA HIS A 134 -20.55 6.53 -10.75
C HIS A 134 -20.70 7.84 -11.52
N ASP A 135 -20.36 7.89 -12.82
CA ASP A 135 -20.35 9.12 -13.65
C ASP A 135 -19.50 10.26 -13.04
N VAL A 136 -18.47 9.90 -12.25
CA VAL A 136 -17.59 10.87 -11.59
C VAL A 136 -16.29 11.04 -12.38
N GLN A 137 -16.17 12.19 -13.05
CA GLN A 137 -14.97 12.54 -13.81
C GLN A 137 -13.89 13.17 -12.92
N LEU A 138 -12.92 12.39 -12.44
CA LEU A 138 -11.75 12.92 -11.74
C LEU A 138 -10.67 13.39 -12.71
N SER A 139 -9.87 14.39 -12.31
CA SER A 139 -8.61 14.69 -12.99
C SER A 139 -7.51 13.71 -12.56
N PRO A 140 -6.42 13.56 -13.34
CA PRO A 140 -5.30 12.69 -12.94
C PRO A 140 -4.76 13.01 -11.55
N ARG A 141 -4.61 14.31 -11.21
CA ARG A 141 -4.17 14.74 -9.88
C ARG A 141 -5.18 14.44 -8.78
N GLN A 142 -6.48 14.53 -9.06
CA GLN A 142 -7.52 14.17 -8.09
C GLN A 142 -7.48 12.67 -7.77
N ALA A 143 -7.28 11.82 -8.77
CA ALA A 143 -7.15 10.37 -8.59
C ALA A 143 -5.89 9.99 -7.79
N GLU A 144 -4.75 10.64 -8.07
CA GLU A 144 -3.53 10.48 -7.25
C GLU A 144 -3.77 10.85 -5.79
N VAL A 145 -4.36 12.03 -5.55
CA VAL A 145 -4.69 12.50 -4.19
C VAL A 145 -5.65 11.54 -3.50
N ALA A 146 -6.64 10.99 -4.21
CA ALA A 146 -7.56 9.99 -3.66
C ALA A 146 -6.82 8.76 -3.14
N LEU A 147 -5.94 8.16 -3.95
CA LEU A 147 -5.14 7.00 -3.54
C LEU A 147 -4.27 7.27 -2.31
N TYR A 148 -3.62 8.44 -2.25
CA TYR A 148 -2.85 8.81 -1.06
C TYR A 148 -3.72 9.00 0.20
N ILE A 149 -4.95 9.51 0.06
CA ILE A 149 -5.89 9.61 1.18
C ILE A 149 -6.27 8.22 1.69
N LEU A 150 -6.60 7.29 0.79
CA LEU A 150 -6.95 5.91 1.14
C LEU A 150 -5.81 5.19 1.88
N ARG A 151 -4.57 5.42 1.45
CA ARG A 151 -3.34 4.92 2.11
C ARG A 151 -3.07 5.55 3.47
N GLY A 152 -3.72 6.68 3.80
CA GLY A 152 -3.55 7.35 5.09
C GLY A 152 -2.46 8.42 5.13
N HIS A 153 -2.18 9.11 4.02
CA HIS A 153 -1.29 10.27 4.03
C HIS A 153 -2.00 11.56 4.48
N SER A 154 -1.31 12.40 5.25
CA SER A 154 -1.76 13.77 5.49
C SER A 154 -1.59 14.66 4.26
N SER A 155 -2.24 15.82 4.25
CA SER A 155 -2.07 16.82 3.18
C SER A 155 -0.61 17.27 3.01
N GLN A 156 0.18 17.28 4.10
CA GLN A 156 1.60 17.63 4.04
C GLN A 156 2.41 16.51 3.38
N SER A 157 2.15 15.25 3.77
CA SER A 157 2.79 14.07 3.19
C SER A 157 2.47 13.94 1.68
N ILE A 158 1.21 14.14 1.30
CA ILE A 158 0.78 14.19 -0.10
C ILE A 158 1.49 15.30 -0.86
N GLY A 159 1.56 16.51 -0.29
CA GLY A 159 2.21 17.65 -0.93
C GLY A 159 3.68 17.36 -1.25
N ARG A 160 4.41 16.74 -0.31
CA ARG A 160 5.80 16.30 -0.53
C ARG A 160 5.89 15.25 -1.64
N ALA A 161 5.04 14.22 -1.59
CA ALA A 161 5.05 13.13 -2.56
C ALA A 161 4.74 13.61 -4.00
N LEU A 162 3.79 14.54 -4.14
CA LEU A 162 3.35 15.08 -5.43
C LEU A 162 4.09 16.36 -5.85
N ARG A 163 5.05 16.84 -5.04
CA ARG A 163 5.80 18.10 -5.25
C ARG A 163 4.88 19.33 -5.43
N ILE A 164 3.87 19.44 -4.57
CA ILE A 164 2.91 20.56 -4.53
C ILE A 164 2.70 21.05 -3.10
N SER A 165 2.11 22.23 -2.93
CA SER A 165 1.85 22.76 -1.59
C SER A 165 0.73 21.97 -0.88
N ALA A 166 0.81 21.89 0.46
CA ALA A 166 -0.26 21.28 1.26
C ALA A 166 -1.61 22.01 1.09
N GLN A 167 -1.60 23.31 0.75
CA GLN A 167 -2.82 24.07 0.44
C GLN A 167 -3.44 23.61 -0.87
N THR A 168 -2.62 23.38 -1.90
CA THR A 168 -3.07 22.80 -3.18
C THR A 168 -3.69 21.42 -2.96
N VAL A 169 -3.12 20.59 -2.09
CA VAL A 169 -3.72 19.30 -1.73
C VAL A 169 -5.09 19.46 -1.07
N LYS A 170 -5.27 20.44 -0.18
CA LYS A 170 -6.58 20.73 0.43
C LYS A 170 -7.61 21.12 -0.62
N VAL A 171 -7.22 21.91 -1.63
CA VAL A 171 -8.10 22.26 -2.75
C VAL A 171 -8.50 21.01 -3.53
N PHE A 172 -7.54 20.16 -3.91
CA PHE A 172 -7.85 18.89 -4.59
C PHE A 172 -8.75 17.99 -3.76
N ARG A 173 -8.51 17.89 -2.44
CA ARG A 173 -9.37 17.11 -1.54
C ARG A 173 -10.79 17.65 -1.50
N ARG A 174 -10.97 18.96 -1.39
CA ARG A 174 -12.31 19.59 -1.41
C ARG A 174 -13.04 19.32 -2.72
N GLN A 175 -12.35 19.47 -3.85
CA GLN A 175 -12.92 19.20 -5.17
C GLN A 175 -13.26 17.73 -5.35
N LEU A 176 -12.39 16.82 -4.92
CA LEU A 176 -12.62 15.38 -4.91
C LEU A 176 -13.88 15.04 -4.12
N TYR A 177 -14.01 15.58 -2.91
CA TYR A 177 -15.16 15.32 -2.04
C TYR A 177 -16.47 15.82 -2.66
N ALA A 178 -16.45 17.03 -3.23
CA ALA A 178 -17.60 17.59 -3.94
C ALA A 178 -17.99 16.74 -5.16
N LYS A 179 -17.02 16.31 -5.98
CA LYS A 179 -17.27 15.48 -7.17
C LYS A 179 -17.79 14.09 -6.81
N CYS A 180 -17.29 13.50 -5.74
CA CYS A 180 -17.75 12.19 -5.25
C CYS A 180 -19.00 12.27 -4.37
N ALA A 181 -19.55 13.46 -4.14
CA ALA A 181 -20.67 13.70 -3.22
C ALA A 181 -20.45 13.10 -1.80
N VAL A 182 -19.23 13.17 -1.28
CA VAL A 182 -18.85 12.66 0.05
C VAL A 182 -18.45 13.79 1.00
N SER A 183 -18.71 13.62 2.28
CA SER A 183 -18.38 14.59 3.33
C SER A 183 -17.25 14.15 4.25
N SER A 184 -16.83 12.88 4.18
CA SER A 184 -15.79 12.33 5.05
C SER A 184 -14.81 11.41 4.31
N GLN A 185 -13.63 11.21 4.92
CA GLN A 185 -12.65 10.25 4.42
C GLN A 185 -13.20 8.81 4.47
N ALA A 186 -14.06 8.50 5.45
CA ALA A 186 -14.68 7.18 5.55
C ALA A 186 -15.66 6.92 4.40
N GLN A 187 -16.48 7.90 4.03
CA GLN A 187 -17.36 7.81 2.86
C GLN A 187 -16.57 7.69 1.56
N LEU A 188 -15.47 8.46 1.41
CA LEU A 188 -14.58 8.31 0.27
C LEU A 188 -13.99 6.90 0.21
N PHE A 189 -13.59 6.33 1.34
CA PHE A 189 -13.07 4.97 1.41
C PHE A 189 -14.12 3.94 1.01
N ALA A 190 -15.34 4.04 1.54
CA ALA A 190 -16.45 3.16 1.19
C ALA A 190 -16.83 3.22 -0.30
N LEU A 191 -16.73 4.40 -0.92
CA LEU A 191 -16.97 4.58 -2.36
C LEU A 191 -15.86 3.94 -3.21
N LEU A 192 -14.59 4.12 -2.84
CA LEU A 192 -13.47 3.74 -3.70
C LEU A 192 -12.98 2.32 -3.49
N LEU A 193 -13.20 1.73 -2.31
CA LEU A 193 -12.72 0.38 -2.00
C LEU A 193 -13.28 -0.69 -2.96
N PRO A 194 -14.60 -0.74 -3.26
CA PRO A 194 -15.14 -1.73 -4.22
C PRO A 194 -14.57 -1.55 -5.64
N LEU A 195 -14.24 -0.31 -6.02
CA LEU A 195 -13.60 -0.05 -7.30
C LEU A 195 -12.16 -0.56 -7.30
N LEU A 196 -11.43 -0.43 -6.20
CA LEU A 196 -10.09 -0.99 -6.09
C LEU A 196 -10.10 -2.52 -6.15
N THR A 197 -11.14 -3.15 -5.60
CA THR A 197 -11.26 -4.60 -5.68
C THR A 197 -11.57 -5.08 -7.09
N GLY A 198 -12.40 -4.35 -7.85
CA GLY A 198 -12.59 -4.63 -9.28
C GLY A 198 -11.37 -4.34 -10.17
N LEU A 199 -10.26 -3.83 -9.62
CA LEU A 199 -9.03 -3.47 -10.34
C LEU A 199 -7.83 -4.36 -9.97
N SER A 200 -8.00 -5.34 -9.08
CA SER A 200 -6.96 -6.32 -8.76
C SER A 200 -6.74 -7.35 -9.88
N GLU A 201 -7.75 -7.56 -10.72
CA GLU A 201 -7.70 -8.34 -11.98
C GLU A 201 -7.11 -7.53 -13.15
#